data_AF-A0AAD9LCD0-F1
#
_entry.id   AF-A0AAD9LCD0-F1
#
_cell.length_a   1.000
_cell.length_b   1.000
_cell.length_c   1.000
_cell.angle_alpha   90.00
_cell.angle_beta   90.00
_cell.angle_gamma   90.00
#
_symmetry.space_group_name_H-M   'P 1'
#
loop_
_entity.id
_entity.type
_entity.pdbx_description
1 polymer ?
#
loop_
_entity_poly.entity_id
_entity_poly.type
_entity_poly.pdbx_seq_one_letter_code
_entity_poly.pdbx_strand_id
1 'polypeptide(L)'
;MPFYHVVLLVVALLVSGANSTSEPKTSRYLRAFTTEVDDSEDRGISVNLPGLEKISNAFTSTKTKELQKLIKAGESTGDSFKSLGFGKALSFEQGVRTKMVSKFLSGDKFKAWSKYTKLNQKHPDEAMLTAFTSAYGEKNTAVIILLGKDALRSRAAAKRLETAQFNKWYTQDGLTNADELVKQVLKVPRNKLRGYPREMSIWDNYSKYISKVVMHPRPGPL
;
A
#
# COMPACT_ATOMS: atom_id res chain seq x y z
N MET A 1 6.57 -26.55 23.77
CA MET A 1 5.51 -25.92 24.60
C MET A 1 6.05 -25.84 26.03
N PRO A 2 5.86 -24.75 26.78
CA PRO A 2 4.71 -23.83 26.82
C PRO A 2 5.11 -22.36 26.46
N PHE A 3 4.29 -21.44 25.91
CA PHE A 3 3.10 -20.72 26.43
C PHE A 3 3.34 -20.16 27.85
N TYR A 4 3.32 -18.85 28.16
CA TYR A 4 2.24 -17.85 28.11
C TYR A 4 2.86 -16.44 28.28
N HIS A 5 2.39 -15.41 27.55
CA HIS A 5 1.65 -14.21 28.04
C HIS A 5 2.28 -13.39 29.18
N VAL A 6 2.27 -12.06 29.00
CA VAL A 6 1.98 -10.95 29.96
C VAL A 6 2.67 -9.69 29.39
N VAL A 7 1.96 -8.75 28.75
CA VAL A 7 1.09 -7.71 29.33
C VAL A 7 1.87 -6.67 30.14
N LEU A 8 2.03 -5.49 29.52
CA LEU A 8 1.84 -4.13 30.08
C LEU A 8 2.24 -3.90 31.55
N LEU A 9 3.28 -3.08 31.76
CA LEU A 9 3.47 -2.35 33.01
C LEU A 9 3.85 -0.89 32.73
N VAL A 10 2.83 -0.04 32.83
CA VAL A 10 2.96 1.39 33.13
C VAL A 10 3.03 1.47 34.66
N VAL A 11 4.11 2.00 35.23
CA VAL A 11 4.07 2.63 36.56
C VAL A 11 4.95 3.87 36.57
N ALA A 12 4.31 4.95 37.01
CA ALA A 12 4.85 6.29 37.19
C ALA A 12 5.92 6.35 38.29
N LEU A 13 6.86 7.29 38.13
CA LEU A 13 7.67 7.79 39.24
C LEU A 13 7.41 9.28 39.41
N LEU A 14 6.92 9.59 40.61
CA LEU A 14 6.53 10.89 41.14
C LEU A 14 7.75 11.80 41.35
N VAL A 15 7.51 13.05 40.94
CA VAL A 15 8.04 14.33 41.41
C VAL A 15 8.82 14.31 42.73
N SER A 16 10.03 14.90 42.71
CA SER A 16 10.54 15.69 43.83
C SER A 16 11.19 16.96 43.26
N GLY A 17 10.79 18.12 43.79
CA GLY A 17 10.93 19.42 43.15
C GLY A 17 12.18 20.23 43.52
N ALA A 18 12.39 21.29 42.76
CA ALA A 18 12.96 22.55 43.21
C ALA A 18 12.48 23.66 42.26
N ASN A 19 11.98 24.73 42.86
CA ASN A 19 11.31 25.88 42.27
C ASN A 19 12.32 26.96 41.86
N SER A 20 12.21 27.51 40.65
CA SER A 20 12.55 28.91 40.36
C SER A 20 11.93 29.39 39.04
N THR A 21 10.95 30.25 39.23
CA THR A 21 10.22 31.13 38.30
C THR A 21 11.03 31.73 37.15
N SER A 22 10.60 31.46 35.91
CA SER A 22 10.70 32.41 34.78
C SER A 22 9.62 32.11 33.71
N GLU A 23 8.76 33.11 33.49
CA GLU A 23 7.85 33.41 32.36
C GLU A 23 7.03 32.30 31.65
N PRO A 24 5.68 32.43 31.55
CA PRO A 24 4.86 31.47 30.81
C PRO A 24 4.85 31.76 29.30
N LYS A 25 5.72 31.06 28.55
CA LYS A 25 5.54 30.87 27.10
C LYS A 25 4.49 29.76 26.90
N THR A 26 3.22 30.16 26.90
CA THR A 26 2.09 29.24 26.70
C THR A 26 2.10 28.69 25.27
N SER A 27 2.47 27.43 25.11
CA SER A 27 2.13 26.61 23.96
C SER A 27 0.61 26.39 23.95
N ARG A 28 -0.10 27.30 23.29
CA ARG A 28 -1.51 27.12 22.92
C ARG A 28 -1.63 25.93 21.96
N TYR A 29 -1.90 24.74 22.51
CA TYR A 29 -2.45 23.66 21.71
C TYR A 29 -3.84 24.07 21.20
N LEU A 30 -4.05 23.88 19.91
CA LEU A 30 -5.20 24.33 19.12
C LEU A 30 -6.53 23.96 19.77
N ARG A 31 -7.30 24.99 20.16
CA ARG A 31 -8.73 24.89 20.40
C ARG A 31 -9.43 25.87 19.48
N ALA A 32 -10.10 25.34 18.46
CA ALA A 32 -11.22 26.00 17.79
C ALA A 32 -12.02 24.92 17.03
N PHE A 33 -13.03 24.35 17.70
CA PHE A 33 -14.24 23.91 17.01
C PHE A 33 -15.29 24.97 17.33
N THR A 34 -15.56 25.86 16.37
CA THR A 34 -16.80 26.63 16.35
C THR A 34 -17.72 25.91 15.38
N THR A 35 -18.58 25.06 15.92
CA THR A 35 -19.82 24.66 15.26
C THR A 35 -20.73 25.87 15.27
N GLU A 36 -20.78 26.61 14.16
CA GLU A 36 -22.00 27.31 13.80
C GLU A 36 -22.79 26.37 12.88
N VAL A 37 -23.83 25.80 13.49
CA VAL A 37 -24.91 25.14 12.80
C VAL A 37 -25.65 26.26 12.08
N ASP A 38 -25.55 26.29 10.76
CA ASP A 38 -26.41 27.10 9.93
C ASP A 38 -26.91 26.24 8.77
N ASP A 39 -28.23 26.19 8.72
CA ASP A 39 -29.10 25.34 7.91
C ASP A 39 -29.14 25.96 6.51
N SER A 40 -28.27 25.47 5.63
CA SER A 40 -28.39 25.71 4.20
C SER A 40 -27.71 24.57 3.49
N GLU A 41 -28.52 23.90 2.67
CA GLU A 41 -28.07 22.89 1.75
C GLU A 41 -26.86 23.40 0.95
N ASP A 42 -25.88 22.52 0.78
CA ASP A 42 -24.61 22.74 0.09
C ASP A 42 -23.48 23.39 0.91
N ARG A 43 -22.88 22.61 1.83
CA ARG A 43 -21.67 23.02 2.56
C ARG A 43 -20.50 22.07 2.28
N GLY A 44 -19.76 22.43 1.24
CA GLY A 44 -18.38 21.98 1.04
C GLY A 44 -17.54 22.34 2.27
N ILE A 45 -17.00 21.32 2.93
CA ILE A 45 -16.14 21.51 4.10
C ILE A 45 -14.80 22.08 3.62
N SER A 46 -14.58 23.38 3.78
CA SER A 46 -13.26 23.98 3.62
C SER A 46 -12.41 23.64 4.84
N VAL A 47 -11.74 22.48 4.80
CA VAL A 47 -10.71 22.16 5.79
C VAL A 47 -9.42 22.85 5.35
N ASN A 48 -9.14 24.03 5.90
CA ASN A 48 -7.89 24.73 5.63
C ASN A 48 -6.78 24.16 6.53
N LEU A 49 -6.11 23.09 6.07
CA LEU A 49 -4.90 22.57 6.70
C LEU A 49 -3.69 23.35 6.17
N PRO A 50 -2.89 24.02 7.04
CA PRO A 50 -1.64 24.64 6.63
C PRO A 50 -0.72 23.60 5.98
N GLY A 51 -0.30 23.84 4.73
CA GLY A 51 0.55 22.93 3.95
C GLY A 51 -0.16 22.08 2.88
N LEU A 52 -1.50 22.10 2.79
CA LEU A 52 -2.28 21.39 1.74
C LEU A 52 -2.99 22.35 0.75
N GLU A 53 -2.65 23.64 0.73
CA GLU A 53 -3.37 24.64 -0.08
C GLU A 53 -3.27 24.40 -1.61
N LYS A 54 -2.25 23.67 -2.07
CA LYS A 54 -2.10 23.29 -3.50
C LYS A 54 -3.01 22.14 -3.95
N ILE A 55 -3.79 21.53 -3.06
CA ILE A 55 -4.52 20.29 -3.34
C ILE A 55 -6.04 20.47 -3.28
N SER A 56 -6.54 21.62 -2.80
CA SER A 56 -7.98 21.88 -2.64
C SER A 56 -8.69 22.09 -3.99
N ASN A 57 -8.11 22.86 -4.91
CA ASN A 57 -8.78 23.25 -6.16
C ASN A 57 -8.88 22.14 -7.23
N ALA A 58 -8.32 20.95 -6.98
CA ALA A 58 -8.25 19.86 -7.97
C ALA A 58 -9.16 18.64 -7.66
N PHE A 59 -10.01 18.71 -6.62
CA PHE A 59 -10.71 17.52 -6.11
C PHE A 59 -12.19 17.76 -5.81
N THR A 60 -13.04 17.51 -6.80
CA THR A 60 -14.52 17.51 -6.70
C THR A 60 -15.07 16.32 -5.89
N SER A 61 -16.26 16.55 -5.31
CA SER A 61 -17.09 15.83 -4.31
C SER A 61 -16.91 14.31 -4.04
N THR A 62 -16.54 13.45 -4.98
CA THR A 62 -16.29 12.01 -4.68
C THR A 62 -14.92 11.78 -4.05
N LYS A 63 -13.95 12.60 -4.44
CA LYS A 63 -12.59 12.55 -3.93
C LYS A 63 -12.52 12.98 -2.46
N THR A 64 -13.39 13.88 -2.00
CA THR A 64 -13.39 14.35 -0.61
C THR A 64 -13.73 13.22 0.37
N LYS A 65 -14.68 12.34 0.03
CA LYS A 65 -15.02 11.16 0.86
C LYS A 65 -13.88 10.12 0.91
N GLU A 66 -13.25 9.83 -0.22
CA GLU A 66 -12.11 8.90 -0.26
C GLU A 66 -10.89 9.51 0.45
N LEU A 67 -10.63 10.82 0.28
CA LEU A 67 -9.59 11.54 1.02
C LEU A 67 -9.86 11.54 2.52
N GLN A 68 -11.10 11.76 2.96
CA GLN A 68 -11.46 11.64 4.38
C GLN A 68 -11.18 10.24 4.92
N LYS A 69 -11.47 9.17 4.16
CA LYS A 69 -11.12 7.80 4.56
C LYS A 69 -9.60 7.57 4.63
N LEU A 70 -8.85 8.14 3.69
CA LEU A 70 -7.39 8.07 3.68
C LEU A 70 -6.78 8.82 4.88
N ILE A 71 -7.28 10.02 5.17
CA ILE A 71 -6.86 10.81 6.33
C ILE A 71 -7.18 10.07 7.63
N LYS A 72 -8.39 9.50 7.75
CA LYS A 72 -8.81 8.72 8.92
C LYS A 72 -7.99 7.45 9.14
N ALA A 73 -7.42 6.88 8.08
CA ALA A 73 -6.57 5.70 8.18
C ALA A 73 -5.16 6.01 8.73
N GLY A 74 -4.79 7.29 8.87
CA GLY A 74 -3.44 7.70 9.26
C GLY A 74 -2.38 7.31 8.23
N GLU A 75 -1.09 7.40 8.59
CA GLU A 75 0.04 7.16 7.66
C GLU A 75 0.16 5.72 7.13
N SER A 76 -0.61 4.78 7.68
CA SER A 76 -0.52 3.36 7.34
C SER A 76 -1.10 3.06 5.95
N THR A 77 -0.24 2.63 5.04
CA THR A 77 -0.62 2.22 3.68
C THR A 77 -1.54 0.99 3.68
N GLY A 78 -1.32 0.06 4.61
CA GLY A 78 -2.17 -1.13 4.75
C GLY A 78 -3.56 -0.82 5.29
N ASP A 79 -3.66 0.06 6.28
CA ASP A 79 -4.96 0.41 6.88
C ASP A 79 -5.79 1.27 5.94
N SER A 80 -5.15 2.18 5.20
CA SER A 80 -5.81 2.93 4.12
C SER A 80 -6.28 2.02 2.98
N PHE A 81 -5.51 0.98 2.62
CA PHE A 81 -5.96 -0.02 1.65
C PHE A 81 -7.22 -0.75 2.12
N LYS A 82 -7.25 -1.16 3.39
CA LYS A 82 -8.42 -1.81 4.02
C LYS A 82 -9.62 -0.89 4.12
N SER A 83 -9.43 0.37 4.52
CA SER A 83 -10.52 1.35 4.71
C SER A 83 -11.23 1.71 3.40
N LEU A 84 -10.51 1.64 2.27
CA LEU A 84 -11.06 1.76 0.93
C LEU A 84 -11.80 0.51 0.44
N GLY A 85 -11.83 -0.56 1.25
CA GLY A 85 -12.49 -1.82 0.94
C GLY A 85 -11.74 -2.66 -0.09
N PHE A 86 -10.47 -2.35 -0.36
CA PHE A 86 -9.74 -3.02 -1.43
C PHE A 86 -9.47 -4.49 -1.16
N GLY A 87 -9.37 -4.96 0.09
CA GLY A 87 -9.09 -6.37 0.38
C GLY A 87 -10.18 -7.35 -0.10
N LYS A 88 -11.42 -6.88 -0.29
CA LYS A 88 -12.54 -7.70 -0.78
C LYS A 88 -12.93 -7.38 -2.24
N ALA A 89 -12.20 -6.48 -2.90
CA ALA A 89 -12.57 -5.98 -4.22
C ALA A 89 -12.33 -7.01 -5.34
N LEU A 90 -11.40 -7.96 -5.13
CA LEU A 90 -11.10 -9.04 -6.05
C LEU A 90 -11.30 -10.38 -5.33
N SER A 91 -12.25 -11.19 -5.79
CA SER A 91 -12.42 -12.57 -5.31
C SER A 91 -11.72 -13.55 -6.25
N PHE A 92 -11.03 -14.52 -5.66
CA PHE A 92 -10.32 -15.58 -6.37
C PHE A 92 -11.11 -16.90 -6.39
N GLU A 93 -12.17 -17.03 -5.58
CA GLU A 93 -13.00 -18.24 -5.54
C GLU A 93 -13.72 -18.50 -6.87
N GLN A 94 -14.24 -17.45 -7.50
CA GLN A 94 -14.94 -17.53 -8.79
C GLN A 94 -14.04 -17.22 -9.99
N GLY A 95 -12.73 -17.09 -9.74
CA GLY A 95 -11.72 -16.72 -10.72
C GLY A 95 -11.63 -15.23 -10.99
N VAL A 96 -10.40 -14.69 -10.91
CA VAL A 96 -10.12 -13.30 -11.26
C VAL A 96 -9.85 -13.16 -12.77
N ARG A 97 -10.39 -12.11 -13.41
CA ARG A 97 -10.28 -11.83 -14.86
C ARG A 97 -9.57 -10.49 -15.11
N THR A 98 -8.89 -10.37 -16.25
CA THR A 98 -8.19 -9.15 -16.70
C THR A 98 -9.05 -7.89 -16.60
N LYS A 99 -10.31 -7.94 -17.04
CA LYS A 99 -11.23 -6.79 -16.98
C LYS A 99 -11.47 -6.28 -15.55
N MET A 100 -11.55 -7.18 -14.57
CA MET A 100 -11.81 -6.83 -13.18
C MET A 100 -10.58 -6.17 -12.56
N VAL A 101 -9.42 -6.78 -12.76
CA VAL A 101 -8.12 -6.23 -12.33
C VAL A 101 -7.87 -4.87 -12.98
N SER A 102 -8.14 -4.73 -14.27
CA SER A 102 -7.93 -3.46 -14.97
C SER A 102 -8.84 -2.36 -14.43
N LYS A 103 -10.12 -2.65 -14.19
CA LYS A 103 -11.06 -1.71 -13.56
C LYS A 103 -10.59 -1.31 -12.17
N PHE A 104 -10.08 -2.26 -11.39
CA PHE A 104 -9.55 -2.00 -10.05
C PHE A 104 -8.31 -1.10 -10.08
N LEU A 105 -7.25 -1.48 -10.82
CA LEU A 105 -5.97 -0.76 -10.88
C LEU A 105 -6.01 0.55 -11.69
N SER A 106 -7.08 0.79 -12.46
CA SER A 106 -7.27 2.05 -13.19
C SER A 106 -8.41 2.92 -12.64
N GLY A 107 -9.09 2.45 -11.58
CA GLY A 107 -10.20 3.14 -10.95
C GLY A 107 -9.74 4.35 -10.12
N ASP A 108 -10.63 5.31 -9.94
CA ASP A 108 -10.27 6.59 -9.30
C ASP A 108 -9.91 6.44 -7.82
N LYS A 109 -10.53 5.47 -7.12
CA LYS A 109 -10.14 5.12 -5.74
C LYS A 109 -8.69 4.65 -5.68
N PHE A 110 -8.29 3.75 -6.58
CA PHE A 110 -6.92 3.25 -6.62
C PHE A 110 -5.94 4.36 -6.99
N LYS A 111 -6.29 5.23 -7.94
CA LYS A 111 -5.45 6.40 -8.29
C LYS A 111 -5.27 7.35 -7.11
N ALA A 112 -6.35 7.65 -6.37
CA ALA A 112 -6.31 8.52 -5.20
C ALA A 112 -5.43 7.92 -4.10
N TRP A 113 -5.65 6.64 -3.77
CA TRP A 113 -4.81 5.91 -2.82
C TRP A 113 -3.36 5.84 -3.28
N SER A 114 -3.10 5.54 -4.55
CA SER A 114 -1.74 5.48 -5.10
C SER A 114 -1.02 6.82 -4.98
N LYS A 115 -1.71 7.93 -5.24
CA LYS A 115 -1.17 9.28 -5.03
C LYS A 115 -0.91 9.55 -3.55
N TYR A 116 -1.83 9.18 -2.67
CA TYR A 116 -1.68 9.31 -1.23
C TYR A 116 -0.44 8.55 -0.72
N THR A 117 -0.27 7.28 -1.08
CA THR A 117 0.91 6.50 -0.67
C THR A 117 2.21 7.12 -1.19
N LYS A 118 2.24 7.64 -2.42
CA LYS A 118 3.42 8.34 -2.98
C LYS A 118 3.84 9.58 -2.19
N LEU A 119 2.88 10.27 -1.57
CA LEU A 119 3.16 11.47 -0.80
C LEU A 119 3.62 11.14 0.62
N ASN A 120 3.23 9.98 1.15
CA ASN A 120 3.45 9.63 2.57
C ASN A 120 4.48 8.50 2.78
N GLN A 121 4.96 7.86 1.72
CA GLN A 121 5.89 6.72 1.81
C GLN A 121 7.17 6.98 1.01
N LYS A 122 8.32 6.69 1.64
CA LYS A 122 9.64 6.77 0.99
C LYS A 122 9.79 5.77 -0.15
N HIS A 123 9.23 4.57 0.01
CA HIS A 123 9.24 3.49 -0.97
C HIS A 123 7.80 3.10 -1.35
N PRO A 124 7.09 3.95 -2.12
CA PRO A 124 5.65 3.83 -2.26
C PRO A 124 5.20 2.58 -3.02
N ASP A 125 5.97 2.12 -4.00
CA ASP A 125 5.63 0.89 -4.75
C ASP A 125 5.80 -0.38 -3.89
N GLU A 126 6.79 -0.40 -3.00
CA GLU A 126 6.97 -1.47 -2.02
C GLU A 126 5.86 -1.45 -0.96
N ALA A 127 5.51 -0.27 -0.44
CA ALA A 127 4.40 -0.12 0.50
C ALA A 127 3.05 -0.56 -0.12
N MET A 128 2.79 -0.20 -1.38
CA MET A 128 1.61 -0.68 -2.09
C MET A 128 1.64 -2.20 -2.23
N LEU A 129 2.75 -2.77 -2.69
CA LEU A 129 2.92 -4.22 -2.82
C LEU A 129 2.62 -4.94 -1.50
N THR A 130 3.18 -4.46 -0.38
CA THR A 130 2.94 -5.02 0.96
C THR A 130 1.46 -5.00 1.33
N ALA A 131 0.72 -3.94 0.96
CA ALA A 131 -0.72 -3.89 1.19
C ALA A 131 -1.48 -4.94 0.36
N PHE A 132 -1.10 -5.14 -0.91
CA PHE A 132 -1.66 -6.19 -1.75
C PHE A 132 -1.35 -7.60 -1.21
N THR A 133 -0.09 -7.89 -0.88
CA THR A 133 0.32 -9.21 -0.40
C THR A 133 -0.29 -9.54 0.95
N SER A 134 -0.48 -8.54 1.82
CA SER A 134 -1.20 -8.70 3.09
C SER A 134 -2.68 -9.02 2.89
N ALA A 135 -3.31 -8.45 1.85
CA ALA A 135 -4.73 -8.62 1.61
C ALA A 135 -5.08 -9.88 0.80
N TYR A 136 -4.25 -10.22 -0.19
CA TYR A 136 -4.53 -11.27 -1.17
C TYR A 136 -3.59 -12.47 -1.07
N GLY A 137 -2.44 -12.32 -0.41
CA GLY A 137 -1.33 -13.27 -0.43
C GLY A 137 -0.41 -13.07 -1.64
N GLU A 138 0.82 -13.58 -1.54
CA GLU A 138 1.88 -13.43 -2.55
C GLU A 138 1.46 -13.98 -3.93
N LYS A 139 0.95 -15.22 -3.98
CA LYS A 139 0.50 -15.87 -5.22
C LYS A 139 -0.58 -15.06 -5.95
N ASN A 140 -1.64 -14.71 -5.23
CA ASN A 140 -2.76 -13.98 -5.81
C ASN A 140 -2.35 -12.56 -6.24
N THR A 141 -1.46 -11.92 -5.47
CA THR A 141 -0.89 -10.62 -5.83
C THR A 141 -0.10 -10.70 -7.13
N ALA A 142 0.73 -11.74 -7.33
CA ALA A 142 1.42 -11.97 -8.59
C ALA A 142 0.44 -12.14 -9.77
N VAL A 143 -0.68 -12.84 -9.56
CA VAL A 143 -1.73 -12.98 -10.57
C VAL A 143 -2.43 -11.65 -10.87
N ILE A 144 -2.71 -10.80 -9.87
CA ILE A 144 -3.26 -9.45 -10.07
C ILE A 144 -2.31 -8.62 -10.92
N ILE A 145 -1.01 -8.65 -10.59
CA ILE A 145 0.00 -7.89 -11.31
C ILE A 145 0.10 -8.36 -12.76
N LEU A 146 0.17 -9.68 -13.00
CA LEU A 146 0.19 -10.26 -14.33
C LEU A 146 -1.01 -9.75 -15.17
N LEU A 147 -2.23 -9.95 -14.66
CA LEU A 147 -3.45 -9.55 -15.38
C LEU A 147 -3.55 -8.03 -15.55
N GLY A 148 -3.03 -7.26 -14.59
CA GLY A 148 -2.99 -5.81 -14.66
C GLY A 148 -2.12 -5.29 -15.81
N LYS A 149 -1.05 -6.02 -16.15
CA LYS A 149 -0.14 -5.69 -17.27
C LYS A 149 -0.79 -5.90 -18.64
N ASP A 150 -1.72 -6.84 -18.75
CA ASP A 150 -2.33 -7.19 -20.03
C ASP A 150 -3.28 -6.10 -20.55
N ALA A 151 -3.84 -5.26 -19.66
CA ALA A 151 -4.74 -4.18 -20.04
C ALA A 151 -4.08 -2.81 -20.04
N LEU A 152 -4.25 -2.04 -21.13
CA LEU A 152 -3.61 -0.74 -21.37
C LEU A 152 -3.80 0.24 -20.20
N ARG A 153 -5.02 0.35 -19.67
CA ARG A 153 -5.39 1.32 -18.62
C ARG A 153 -4.73 1.05 -17.26
N SER A 154 -4.36 -0.20 -16.98
CA SER A 154 -3.74 -0.63 -15.70
C SER A 154 -2.26 -0.96 -15.83
N ARG A 155 -1.75 -1.06 -17.06
CA ARG A 155 -0.40 -1.55 -17.37
C ARG A 155 0.69 -0.80 -16.64
N ALA A 156 0.61 0.53 -16.57
CA ALA A 156 1.63 1.34 -15.91
C ALA A 156 1.70 1.08 -14.40
N ALA A 157 0.55 1.00 -13.72
CA ALA A 157 0.49 0.67 -12.30
C ALA A 157 0.99 -0.76 -12.04
N ALA A 158 0.55 -1.72 -12.85
CA ALA A 158 0.94 -3.12 -12.72
C ALA A 158 2.44 -3.33 -12.96
N LYS A 159 3.06 -2.66 -13.94
CA LYS A 159 4.51 -2.74 -14.16
C LYS A 159 5.32 -2.24 -12.95
N ARG A 160 4.87 -1.17 -12.29
CA ARG A 160 5.55 -0.66 -11.09
C ARG A 160 5.48 -1.63 -9.92
N LEU A 161 4.30 -2.24 -9.71
CA LEU A 161 4.11 -3.30 -8.71
C LEU A 161 4.92 -4.55 -9.05
N GLU A 162 5.03 -4.94 -10.33
CA GLU A 162 5.86 -6.06 -10.76
C GLU A 162 7.35 -5.81 -10.46
N THR A 163 7.85 -4.61 -10.77
CA THR A 163 9.24 -4.24 -10.43
C THR A 163 9.48 -4.35 -8.93
N ALA A 164 8.57 -3.83 -8.11
CA ALA A 164 8.65 -3.97 -6.66
C ALA A 164 8.61 -5.43 -6.21
N GLN A 165 7.72 -6.23 -6.79
CA GLN A 165 7.57 -7.66 -6.51
C GLN A 165 8.84 -8.44 -6.82
N PHE A 166 9.41 -8.25 -8.01
CA PHE A 166 10.61 -8.95 -8.43
C PHE A 166 11.85 -8.50 -7.65
N ASN A 167 11.96 -7.20 -7.35
CA ASN A 167 13.01 -6.70 -6.46
C ASN A 167 12.91 -7.35 -5.08
N LYS A 168 11.73 -7.36 -4.45
CA LYS A 168 11.51 -8.02 -3.15
C LYS A 168 11.91 -9.49 -3.21
N TRP A 169 11.39 -10.24 -4.18
CA TRP A 169 11.70 -11.67 -4.32
C TRP A 169 13.20 -11.92 -4.47
N TYR A 170 13.90 -11.10 -5.26
CA TYR A 170 15.33 -11.28 -5.50
C TYR A 170 16.21 -10.84 -4.33
N THR A 171 16.00 -9.61 -3.82
CA THR A 171 16.92 -9.01 -2.84
C THR A 171 16.55 -9.29 -1.39
N GLN A 172 15.27 -9.46 -1.08
CA GLN A 172 14.79 -9.66 0.30
C GLN A 172 14.50 -11.14 0.56
N ASP A 173 13.79 -11.81 -0.35
CA ASP A 173 13.41 -13.21 -0.16
C ASP A 173 14.48 -14.20 -0.67
N GLY A 174 15.54 -13.70 -1.33
CA GLY A 174 16.69 -14.49 -1.78
C GLY A 174 16.40 -15.45 -2.95
N LEU A 175 15.28 -15.25 -3.66
CA LEU A 175 14.83 -16.11 -4.76
C LEU A 175 15.64 -15.86 -6.05
N THR A 176 16.94 -16.12 -6.00
CA THR A 176 17.86 -15.91 -7.14
C THR A 176 17.66 -16.91 -8.29
N ASN A 177 16.75 -17.88 -8.11
CA ASN A 177 16.34 -18.86 -9.10
C ASN A 177 14.81 -18.85 -9.27
N ALA A 178 14.33 -18.71 -10.51
CA ALA A 178 12.89 -18.69 -10.79
C ALA A 178 12.17 -20.01 -10.46
N ASP A 179 12.85 -21.16 -10.49
CA ASP A 179 12.24 -22.43 -10.09
C ASP A 179 11.90 -22.47 -8.59
N GLU A 180 12.68 -21.77 -7.75
CA GLU A 180 12.38 -21.63 -6.33
C GLU A 180 11.13 -20.78 -6.10
N LEU A 181 10.90 -19.74 -6.90
CA LEU A 181 9.68 -18.94 -6.87
C LEU A 181 8.44 -19.84 -7.05
N VAL A 182 8.46 -20.76 -8.02
CA VAL A 182 7.29 -21.60 -8.31
C VAL A 182 6.96 -22.50 -7.13
N LYS A 183 7.98 -23.07 -6.49
CA LYS A 183 7.84 -23.93 -5.31
C LYS A 183 7.40 -23.12 -4.09
N GLN A 184 8.07 -22.00 -3.80
CA GLN A 184 7.91 -21.27 -2.54
C GLN A 184 6.72 -20.31 -2.56
N VAL A 185 6.46 -19.63 -3.67
CA VAL A 185 5.41 -18.60 -3.77
C VAL A 185 4.18 -19.13 -4.50
N LEU A 186 4.36 -19.72 -5.69
CA LEU A 186 3.22 -20.14 -6.52
C LEU A 186 2.63 -21.48 -6.07
N LYS A 187 3.37 -22.23 -5.23
CA LYS A 187 3.01 -23.54 -4.69
C LYS A 187 2.64 -24.56 -5.77
N VAL A 188 3.33 -24.51 -6.92
CA VAL A 188 3.15 -25.44 -8.04
C VAL A 188 4.42 -26.27 -8.24
N PRO A 189 4.34 -27.62 -8.35
CA PRO A 189 5.49 -28.43 -8.71
C PRO A 189 6.02 -28.06 -10.10
N ARG A 190 7.35 -27.93 -10.25
CA ARG A 190 7.99 -27.48 -11.49
C ARG A 190 7.65 -28.33 -12.72
N ASN A 191 7.47 -29.65 -12.54
CA ASN A 191 7.06 -30.57 -13.59
C ASN A 191 5.58 -30.41 -14.03
N LYS A 192 4.74 -29.81 -13.19
CA LYS A 192 3.32 -29.55 -13.49
C LYS A 192 3.07 -28.14 -14.02
N LEU A 193 4.07 -27.24 -13.96
CA LEU A 193 3.93 -25.81 -14.27
C LEU A 193 3.28 -25.53 -15.64
N ARG A 194 3.53 -26.37 -16.65
CA ARG A 194 2.92 -26.23 -17.99
C ARG A 194 1.39 -26.29 -17.98
N GLY A 195 0.78 -26.94 -16.99
CA GLY A 195 -0.67 -26.98 -16.79
C GLY A 195 -1.25 -25.72 -16.13
N TYR A 196 -0.39 -24.78 -15.70
CA TYR A 196 -0.76 -23.57 -14.97
C TYR A 196 -0.29 -22.33 -15.75
N PRO A 197 -1.05 -21.85 -16.75
CA PRO A 197 -0.56 -20.84 -17.70
C PRO A 197 -0.23 -19.49 -17.04
N ARG A 198 -0.94 -19.11 -15.96
CA ARG A 198 -0.65 -17.87 -15.23
C ARG A 198 0.64 -17.98 -14.45
N GLU A 199 0.81 -19.06 -13.70
CA GLU A 199 2.03 -19.36 -12.96
C GLU A 199 3.24 -19.50 -13.89
N MET A 200 3.06 -20.15 -15.05
CA MET A 200 4.09 -20.24 -16.09
C MET A 200 4.48 -18.85 -16.59
N SER A 201 3.51 -17.97 -16.84
CA SER A 201 3.78 -16.59 -17.29
C SER A 201 4.52 -15.75 -16.23
N ILE A 202 4.17 -15.94 -14.95
CA ILE A 202 4.86 -15.28 -13.83
C ILE A 202 6.31 -15.78 -13.74
N TRP A 203 6.50 -17.11 -13.85
CA TRP A 203 7.83 -17.71 -13.89
C TRP A 203 8.66 -17.17 -15.06
N ASP A 204 8.12 -17.14 -16.27
CA ASP A 204 8.81 -16.60 -17.46
C ASP A 204 9.23 -15.14 -17.27
N ASN A 205 8.34 -14.31 -16.72
CA ASN A 205 8.65 -12.90 -16.46
C ASN A 205 9.74 -12.73 -15.40
N TYR A 206 9.71 -13.55 -14.35
CA TYR A 206 10.71 -13.47 -13.29
C TYR A 206 12.07 -14.02 -13.74
N SER A 207 12.10 -15.13 -14.49
CA SER A 207 13.30 -15.66 -15.14
C SER A 207 13.99 -14.58 -15.98
N LYS A 208 13.22 -13.85 -16.81
CA LYS A 208 13.74 -12.73 -17.61
C LYS A 208 14.27 -11.59 -16.75
N TYR A 209 13.65 -11.31 -15.61
CA TYR A 209 14.13 -10.31 -14.66
C TYR A 209 15.49 -10.72 -14.07
N ILE A 210 15.61 -11.96 -13.57
CA ILE A 210 16.87 -12.48 -13.00
C ILE A 210 17.99 -12.39 -14.04
N SER A 211 17.75 -12.87 -15.26
CA SER A 211 18.76 -12.81 -16.34
C SER A 211 19.23 -11.37 -16.60
N LYS A 212 18.33 -10.38 -16.55
CA LYS A 212 18.71 -8.97 -16.72
C LYS A 212 19.55 -8.45 -15.57
N VAL A 213 19.18 -8.78 -14.33
CA VAL A 213 19.93 -8.35 -13.13
C VAL A 213 21.32 -8.98 -13.09
N VAL A 214 21.44 -10.25 -13.46
CA VAL A 214 22.73 -10.96 -13.54
C VAL A 214 23.62 -10.39 -14.65
N MET A 215 23.05 -10.08 -15.83
CA MET A 215 23.80 -9.53 -16.95
C MET A 215 24.22 -8.06 -16.74
N HIS A 216 23.48 -7.30 -15.93
CA HIS A 216 23.77 -5.89 -15.63
C HIS A 216 23.71 -5.66 -14.12
N PRO A 217 24.71 -6.15 -13.36
CA PRO A 217 24.75 -5.93 -11.93
C PRO A 217 24.80 -4.42 -11.67
N ARG A 218 23.80 -3.90 -10.92
CA ARG A 218 23.84 -2.49 -10.49
C ARG A 218 25.12 -2.29 -9.68
N PRO A 219 25.87 -1.19 -9.89
CA PRO A 219 27.01 -0.89 -9.03
C PRO A 219 26.50 -0.82 -7.59
N GLY A 220 27.14 -1.58 -6.70
CA GLY A 220 26.80 -1.59 -5.29
C GLY A 220 26.94 -0.18 -4.69
N PRO A 221 26.23 0.12 -3.59
CA PRO A 221 26.47 1.36 -2.87
C PRO A 221 27.95 1.40 -2.43
N LEU A 222 28.65 2.46 -2.87
CA LEU A 222 29.97 2.86 -2.37
C LEU A 222 29.87 3.37 -0.93
#